data_AF-A0A673LK72-F1
#
_entry.id   AF-A0A673LK72-F1
#
_cell.length_a   1.000
_cell.length_b   1.000
_cell.length_c   1.000
_cell.angle_alpha   90.00
_cell.angle_beta   90.00
_cell.angle_gamma   90.00
#
_symmetry.space_group_name_H-M   'P 1'
#
loop_
_entity.id
_entity.type
_entity.pdbx_description
1 polymer ?
#
loop_
_entity_poly.entity_id
_entity_poly.type
_entity_poly.pdbx_seq_one_letter_code
_entity_poly.pdbx_strand_id
1 'polypeptide(L)'
;MEVMTPLMEEAGGEEEEDVDVDEDSEHLPQGITFTQTLLHLLKGNIGTGLLGLPLAVKNAGIVLGPVSLLLMGVVCVHCMHILVNCSHQLSERLKRSPLGYSDTVAVAMEMSSSQCLRRIAHFRRHLVNFFLVLTQLGFCSVYFVFLAENIKQVMEGTHLNSSVETVLLYSNSSEEGAVSPTASSVAVATGLDLRLYMVFLLPFIIVLTFIRDLRNMAALSAIANLCMAVSLVLIFSYILNDVSDPRRLPYASTWRKFAFFFGTAIFAFEGIGVVLPLENQMREPKRFPQALNIGMGVIIVLYVTLATLGYLRFRDDIKGSITLNLPHDS
;
A
#
# COMPACT_ATOMS: atom_id res chain seq x y z
N MET A 1 -16.57 -12.55 -30.48
CA MET A 1 -16.28 -11.89 -29.18
C MET A 1 -14.82 -12.18 -28.84
N GLU A 2 -13.94 -11.76 -29.75
CA GLU A 2 -12.51 -12.11 -29.86
C GLU A 2 -11.64 -10.83 -29.90
N VAL A 3 -12.08 -9.77 -29.21
CA VAL A 3 -11.43 -8.44 -29.26
C VAL A 3 -10.96 -8.00 -27.88
N MET A 4 -10.87 -8.91 -26.91
CA MET A 4 -10.52 -8.56 -25.52
C MET A 4 -9.56 -9.55 -24.87
N THR A 5 -8.76 -10.23 -25.70
CA THR A 5 -7.71 -11.15 -25.26
C THR A 5 -6.31 -10.52 -25.17
N PRO A 6 -5.94 -9.37 -25.78
CA PRO A 6 -4.54 -8.93 -25.72
C PRO A 6 -4.16 -8.10 -24.47
N LEU A 7 -5.09 -7.75 -23.57
CA LEU A 7 -4.75 -6.89 -22.40
C LEU A 7 -4.08 -7.63 -21.23
N MET A 8 -3.75 -8.92 -21.37
CA MET A 8 -2.89 -9.63 -20.43
C MET A 8 -1.52 -9.99 -21.04
N GLU A 9 -1.30 -9.68 -22.32
CA GLU A 9 -0.03 -9.94 -23.02
C GLU A 9 0.84 -8.67 -23.13
N GLU A 10 0.25 -7.47 -23.00
CA GLU A 10 0.97 -6.18 -22.97
C GLU A 10 1.41 -5.70 -21.57
N ALA A 11 1.39 -6.55 -20.54
CA ALA A 11 2.12 -6.27 -19.29
C ALA A 11 3.57 -6.80 -19.31
N GLY A 12 3.99 -7.40 -20.44
CA GLY A 12 5.32 -7.98 -20.64
C GLY A 12 6.01 -7.56 -21.96
N GLY A 13 5.46 -6.59 -22.69
CA GLY A 13 6.07 -6.04 -23.90
C GLY A 13 6.68 -4.66 -23.63
N GLU A 14 7.90 -4.63 -23.09
CA GLU A 14 8.79 -3.48 -23.33
C GLU A 14 9.41 -3.70 -24.71
N GLU A 15 8.71 -3.25 -25.76
CA GLU A 15 9.30 -3.12 -27.11
C GLU A 15 10.18 -1.87 -27.15
N GLU A 16 11.48 -2.14 -27.10
CA GLU A 16 12.58 -1.60 -27.91
C GLU A 16 12.67 -0.07 -28.12
N GLU A 17 13.73 0.50 -27.55
CA GLU A 17 14.29 1.77 -28.00
C GLU A 17 15.01 1.58 -29.35
N ASP A 18 14.51 2.23 -30.41
CA ASP A 18 15.33 2.52 -31.60
C ASP A 18 16.37 3.59 -31.24
N VAL A 19 17.57 3.14 -30.90
CA VAL A 19 18.79 3.96 -30.88
C VAL A 19 19.74 3.37 -31.89
N ASP A 20 19.84 4.02 -33.05
CA ASP A 20 20.86 3.78 -34.06
C ASP A 20 22.26 3.98 -33.46
N VAL A 21 22.99 2.91 -33.10
CA VAL A 21 24.46 2.91 -33.06
C VAL A 21 25.02 1.50 -33.32
N ASP A 22 26.01 1.49 -34.21
CA ASP A 22 26.95 0.47 -34.67
C ASP A 22 27.23 -0.80 -33.84
N GLU A 23 27.61 -1.82 -34.60
CA GLU A 23 27.91 -3.22 -34.28
C GLU A 23 28.82 -3.48 -33.06
N ASP A 24 28.58 -4.65 -32.43
CA ASP A 24 29.37 -5.39 -31.44
C ASP A 24 29.35 -4.94 -29.95
N SER A 25 28.38 -5.47 -29.17
CA SER A 25 28.57 -5.75 -27.74
C SER A 25 27.57 -6.78 -27.16
N GLU A 26 28.10 -7.67 -26.31
CA GLU A 26 27.51 -8.86 -25.71
C GLU A 26 26.13 -8.68 -25.02
N HIS A 27 25.24 -9.66 -25.22
CA HIS A 27 23.93 -9.80 -24.57
C HIS A 27 23.98 -9.67 -23.03
N LEU A 28 23.51 -8.55 -22.48
CA LEU A 28 23.13 -8.45 -21.06
C LEU A 28 21.76 -9.12 -20.82
N PRO A 29 21.55 -9.84 -19.71
CA PRO A 29 20.29 -10.52 -19.44
C PRO A 29 19.17 -9.53 -19.04
N GLN A 30 18.12 -9.47 -19.86
CA GLN A 30 16.85 -8.74 -19.65
C GLN A 30 16.06 -9.29 -18.45
N GLY A 31 16.26 -8.72 -17.27
CA GLY A 31 15.45 -9.01 -16.08
C GLY A 31 15.86 -8.18 -14.87
N ILE A 32 15.02 -8.15 -13.83
CA ILE A 32 15.32 -7.43 -12.59
C ILE A 32 16.30 -8.22 -11.69
N THR A 33 17.19 -7.48 -11.02
CA THR A 33 18.15 -8.05 -10.06
C THR A 33 17.47 -8.40 -8.74
N PHE A 34 18.10 -9.27 -7.94
CA PHE A 34 17.61 -9.65 -6.61
C PHE A 34 17.27 -8.45 -5.70
N THR A 35 18.11 -7.42 -5.68
CA THR A 35 17.87 -6.21 -4.88
C THR A 35 16.71 -5.39 -5.43
N GLN A 36 16.58 -5.28 -6.75
CA GLN A 36 15.42 -4.65 -7.36
C GLN A 36 14.14 -5.42 -7.05
N THR A 37 14.16 -6.75 -7.11
CA THR A 37 13.05 -7.61 -6.66
C THR A 37 12.65 -7.30 -5.22
N LEU A 38 13.60 -7.20 -4.30
CA LEU A 38 13.30 -6.83 -2.91
C LEU A 38 12.65 -5.44 -2.80
N LEU A 39 13.17 -4.45 -3.54
CA LEU A 39 12.59 -3.11 -3.57
C LEU A 39 11.16 -3.10 -4.15
N HIS A 40 10.90 -3.89 -5.19
CA HIS A 40 9.57 -4.04 -5.77
C HIS A 40 8.61 -4.77 -4.83
N LEU A 41 9.06 -5.80 -4.10
CA LEU A 41 8.26 -6.45 -3.05
C LEU A 41 7.90 -5.47 -1.94
N LEU A 42 8.88 -4.70 -1.46
CA LEU A 42 8.67 -3.68 -0.44
C LEU A 42 7.69 -2.62 -0.92
N LYS A 43 7.90 -2.04 -2.11
CA LYS A 43 7.01 -1.05 -2.70
C LYS A 43 5.60 -1.58 -2.92
N GLY A 44 5.46 -2.84 -3.35
CA GLY A 44 4.18 -3.46 -3.64
C GLY A 44 3.34 -3.77 -2.40
N ASN A 45 3.99 -3.96 -1.24
CA ASN A 45 3.29 -4.23 0.02
C ASN A 45 3.17 -2.98 0.91
N ILE A 46 4.19 -2.13 0.95
CA ILE A 46 4.19 -0.89 1.75
C ILE A 46 3.30 0.14 1.06
N GLY A 47 2.01 0.10 1.40
CA GLY A 47 1.01 1.06 0.97
C GLY A 47 0.37 1.81 2.15
N THR A 48 -0.78 2.41 1.88
CA THR A 48 -1.60 3.10 2.90
C THR A 48 -2.10 2.17 4.00
N GLY A 49 -2.16 0.86 3.75
CA GLY A 49 -2.54 -0.15 4.75
C GLY A 49 -1.67 -0.16 6.00
N LEU A 50 -0.36 0.02 5.86
CA LEU A 50 0.59 0.12 6.98
C LEU A 50 0.21 1.25 7.94
N LEU A 51 -0.21 2.40 7.39
CA LEU A 51 -0.48 3.60 8.18
C LEU A 51 -1.73 3.47 9.06
N GLY A 52 -2.64 2.55 8.73
CA GLY A 52 -3.81 2.20 9.54
C GLY A 52 -3.58 1.07 10.56
N LEU A 53 -2.44 0.36 10.50
CA LEU A 53 -2.16 -0.75 11.41
C LEU A 53 -2.12 -0.38 12.91
N PRO A 54 -1.63 0.80 13.33
CA PRO A 54 -1.71 1.21 14.73
C PRO A 54 -3.15 1.26 15.26
N LEU A 55 -4.07 1.79 14.45
CA LEU A 55 -5.50 1.77 14.77
C LEU A 55 -6.07 0.34 14.78
N ALA A 56 -5.59 -0.52 13.88
CA ALA A 56 -5.94 -1.93 13.91
C ALA A 56 -5.54 -2.56 15.26
N VAL A 57 -4.30 -2.35 15.72
CA VAL A 57 -3.83 -2.90 17.00
C VAL A 57 -4.62 -2.31 18.18
N LYS A 58 -5.02 -1.03 18.14
CA LYS A 58 -5.97 -0.47 19.13
C LYS A 58 -7.28 -1.25 19.17
N ASN A 59 -7.80 -1.68 18.02
CA ASN A 59 -9.04 -2.44 17.92
C ASN A 59 -8.88 -3.91 18.37
N ALA A 60 -7.68 -4.50 18.32
CA ALA A 60 -7.42 -5.87 18.78
C ALA A 60 -6.92 -5.98 20.22
N GLY A 61 -6.09 -5.04 20.67
CA GLY A 61 -5.35 -5.07 21.93
C GLY A 61 -3.83 -5.19 21.73
N ILE A 62 -3.06 -4.75 22.72
CA ILE A 62 -1.59 -4.62 22.61
C ILE A 62 -0.86 -5.95 22.53
N VAL A 63 -1.49 -7.06 22.95
CA VAL A 63 -0.93 -8.42 22.81
C VAL A 63 -1.59 -9.17 21.67
N LEU A 64 -2.93 -9.18 21.63
CA LEU A 64 -3.66 -9.92 20.61
C LEU A 64 -3.39 -9.38 19.19
N GLY A 65 -3.23 -8.06 19.04
CA GLY A 65 -2.96 -7.42 17.75
C GLY A 65 -1.64 -7.87 17.12
N PRO A 66 -0.48 -7.66 17.78
CA PRO A 66 0.82 -8.06 17.25
C PRO A 66 0.95 -9.56 16.98
N VAL A 67 0.42 -10.41 17.87
CA VAL A 67 0.40 -11.87 17.68
C VAL A 67 -0.43 -12.25 16.45
N SER A 68 -1.59 -11.63 16.28
CA SER A 68 -2.45 -11.88 15.12
C SER A 68 -1.85 -11.34 13.82
N LEU A 69 -1.16 -10.19 13.85
CA LEU A 69 -0.43 -9.65 12.70
C LEU A 69 0.71 -10.59 12.26
N LEU A 70 1.48 -11.12 13.21
CA LEU A 70 2.54 -12.07 12.91
C LEU A 70 1.96 -13.35 12.28
N LEU A 71 0.87 -13.89 12.85
CA LEU A 71 0.20 -15.07 12.32
C LEU A 71 -0.34 -14.83 10.90
N MET A 72 -1.01 -13.70 10.66
CA MET A 72 -1.48 -13.31 9.32
C MET A 72 -0.33 -13.18 8.34
N GLY A 73 0.78 -12.55 8.73
CA GLY A 73 1.98 -12.46 7.90
C GLY A 73 2.53 -13.84 7.50
N VAL A 74 2.64 -14.78 8.44
CA VAL A 74 3.06 -16.16 8.15
C VAL A 74 2.11 -16.86 7.19
N VAL A 75 0.79 -16.71 7.40
CA VAL A 75 -0.23 -17.28 6.51
C VAL A 75 -0.13 -16.66 5.11
N CYS A 76 0.02 -15.34 5.00
CA CYS A 76 0.19 -14.65 3.73
C CYS A 76 1.42 -15.14 2.97
N VAL A 77 2.58 -15.23 3.63
CA VAL A 77 3.81 -15.76 3.03
C VAL A 77 3.63 -17.20 2.59
N HIS A 78 2.99 -18.05 3.40
CA HIS A 78 2.70 -19.42 3.04
C HIS A 78 1.81 -19.54 1.80
N CYS A 79 0.75 -18.73 1.72
CA CYS A 79 -0.13 -18.65 0.55
C CYS A 79 0.63 -18.20 -0.71
N MET A 80 1.52 -17.21 -0.58
CA MET A 80 2.35 -16.73 -1.70
C MET A 80 3.30 -17.84 -2.22
N HIS A 81 3.94 -18.60 -1.32
CA HIS A 81 4.77 -19.76 -1.73
C HIS A 81 3.97 -20.84 -2.43
N ILE A 82 2.77 -21.18 -1.92
CA ILE A 82 1.90 -22.16 -2.58
C ILE A 82 1.56 -21.69 -3.99
N LEU A 83 1.22 -20.41 -4.15
CA LEU A 83 0.85 -19.83 -5.43
C LEU A 83 2.00 -19.85 -6.45
N VAL A 84 3.19 -19.39 -6.03
CA VAL A 84 4.43 -19.40 -6.82
C VAL A 84 4.81 -20.81 -7.24
N ASN A 85 4.88 -21.74 -6.28
CA ASN A 85 5.25 -23.12 -6.57
C ASN A 85 4.25 -23.80 -7.52
N CYS A 86 2.96 -23.50 -7.38
CA CYS A 86 1.93 -23.98 -8.29
C CYS A 86 2.14 -23.42 -9.70
N SER A 87 2.28 -22.09 -9.84
CA SER A 87 2.51 -21.43 -11.12
C SER A 87 3.76 -21.97 -11.82
N HIS A 88 4.88 -22.06 -11.10
CA HIS A 88 6.16 -22.56 -11.60
C HIS A 88 6.05 -24.01 -12.10
N GLN A 89 5.49 -24.92 -11.28
CA GLN A 89 5.32 -26.32 -11.66
C GLN A 89 4.42 -26.49 -12.89
N LEU A 90 3.37 -25.67 -13.01
CA LEU A 90 2.48 -25.71 -14.16
C LEU A 90 3.14 -25.14 -15.43
N SER A 91 3.89 -24.04 -15.31
CA SER A 91 4.64 -23.44 -16.42
C SER A 91 5.69 -24.41 -16.96
N GLU A 92 6.45 -25.09 -16.07
CA GLU A 92 7.42 -26.11 -16.47
C GLU A 92 6.74 -27.32 -17.15
N ARG A 93 5.64 -27.82 -16.60
CA ARG A 93 4.91 -28.98 -17.17
C ARG A 93 4.29 -28.68 -18.52
N LEU A 94 3.80 -27.46 -18.73
CA LEU A 94 3.19 -27.05 -19.99
C LEU A 94 4.19 -26.54 -21.03
N LYS A 95 5.45 -26.30 -20.65
CA LYS A 95 6.45 -25.61 -21.48
C LYS A 95 5.91 -24.29 -22.05
N ARG A 96 5.11 -23.58 -21.25
CA ARG A 96 4.51 -22.29 -21.62
C ARG A 96 5.22 -21.15 -20.90
N SER A 97 5.06 -19.95 -21.47
CA SER A 97 5.44 -18.70 -20.83
C SER A 97 4.88 -18.60 -19.39
N PRO A 98 5.48 -17.75 -18.55
CA PRO A 98 5.10 -17.64 -17.16
C PRO A 98 3.60 -17.33 -17.00
N LEU A 99 2.91 -18.08 -16.14
CA LEU A 99 1.46 -18.01 -16.02
C LEU A 99 1.03 -16.81 -15.16
N GLY A 100 -0.02 -16.10 -15.59
CA GLY A 100 -0.73 -15.12 -14.76
C GLY A 100 -1.63 -15.80 -13.71
N TYR A 101 -2.25 -15.01 -12.84
CA TYR A 101 -3.10 -15.53 -11.75
C TYR A 101 -4.29 -16.36 -12.24
N SER A 102 -5.05 -15.82 -13.21
CA SER A 102 -6.26 -16.48 -13.71
C SER A 102 -5.94 -17.67 -14.61
N ASP A 103 -4.83 -17.60 -15.35
CA ASP A 103 -4.27 -18.73 -16.09
C ASP A 103 -3.84 -19.87 -15.16
N THR A 104 -3.08 -19.55 -14.10
CA THR A 104 -2.61 -20.53 -13.11
C THR A 104 -3.79 -21.31 -12.52
N VAL A 105 -4.86 -20.63 -12.11
CA VAL A 105 -6.04 -21.29 -11.54
C VAL A 105 -6.80 -22.09 -12.59
N ALA A 106 -6.97 -21.58 -13.80
CA ALA A 106 -7.67 -22.28 -14.87
C ALA A 106 -6.96 -23.60 -15.22
N VAL A 107 -5.66 -23.54 -15.45
CA VAL A 107 -4.83 -24.68 -15.79
C VAL A 107 -4.75 -25.69 -14.64
N ALA A 108 -4.54 -25.23 -13.40
CA ALA A 108 -4.49 -26.12 -12.23
C ALA A 108 -5.77 -26.94 -12.10
N MET A 109 -6.89 -26.34 -12.46
CA MET A 109 -8.20 -26.94 -12.38
C MET A 109 -8.53 -27.84 -13.56
N GLU A 110 -8.00 -27.56 -14.76
CA GLU A 110 -8.05 -28.46 -15.91
C GLU A 110 -7.24 -29.73 -15.67
N MET A 111 -6.10 -29.62 -14.98
CA MET A 111 -5.24 -30.75 -14.60
C MET A 111 -5.75 -31.54 -13.39
N SER A 112 -6.79 -31.08 -12.71
CA SER A 112 -7.32 -31.75 -11.52
C SER A 112 -8.02 -33.08 -11.87
N SER A 113 -7.84 -34.10 -11.03
CA SER A 113 -8.43 -35.44 -11.22
C SER A 113 -9.96 -35.44 -11.13
N SER A 114 -10.56 -34.45 -10.48
CA SER A 114 -12.01 -34.36 -10.30
C SER A 114 -12.70 -33.77 -11.53
N GLN A 115 -13.65 -34.55 -12.09
CA GLN A 115 -14.42 -34.18 -13.27
C GLN A 115 -15.24 -32.89 -13.09
N CYS A 116 -15.70 -32.61 -11.86
CA CYS A 116 -16.42 -31.38 -11.53
C CYS A 116 -15.51 -30.15 -11.68
N LEU A 117 -14.25 -30.26 -11.19
CA LEU A 117 -13.30 -29.16 -11.26
C LEU A 117 -12.94 -28.83 -12.72
N ARG A 118 -12.71 -29.84 -13.57
CA ARG A 118 -12.37 -29.56 -14.98
C ARG A 118 -13.48 -28.78 -15.70
N ARG A 119 -14.75 -29.10 -15.45
CA ARG A 119 -15.90 -28.41 -16.07
C ARG A 119 -16.01 -26.94 -15.64
N ILE A 120 -15.58 -26.61 -14.42
CA ILE A 120 -15.66 -25.27 -13.84
C ILE A 120 -14.41 -24.40 -14.13
N ALA A 121 -13.39 -24.94 -14.79
CA ALA A 121 -12.12 -24.24 -15.01
C ALA A 121 -12.27 -22.88 -15.72
N HIS A 122 -13.02 -22.81 -16.81
CA HIS A 122 -13.25 -21.56 -17.55
C HIS A 122 -14.01 -20.50 -16.73
N PHE A 123 -14.94 -20.91 -15.88
CA PHE A 123 -15.64 -20.00 -14.96
C PHE A 123 -14.68 -19.46 -13.90
N ARG A 124 -13.76 -20.29 -13.39
CA ARG A 124 -12.79 -19.85 -12.36
C ARG A 124 -11.78 -18.84 -12.85
N ARG A 125 -11.39 -18.87 -14.13
CA ARG A 125 -10.57 -17.81 -14.73
C ARG A 125 -11.24 -16.44 -14.54
N HIS A 126 -12.52 -16.34 -14.91
CA HIS A 126 -13.29 -15.11 -14.81
C HIS A 126 -13.52 -14.69 -13.35
N LEU A 127 -13.78 -15.66 -12.47
CA LEU A 127 -13.96 -15.40 -11.05
C LEU A 127 -12.71 -14.77 -10.41
N VAL A 128 -11.52 -15.31 -10.71
CA VAL A 128 -10.26 -14.75 -10.20
C VAL A 128 -10.01 -13.35 -10.74
N ASN A 129 -10.19 -13.13 -12.05
CA ASN A 129 -10.05 -11.80 -12.64
C ASN A 129 -11.04 -10.80 -12.00
N PHE A 130 -12.29 -11.21 -11.75
CA PHE A 130 -13.27 -10.37 -11.08
C PHE A 130 -12.81 -9.96 -9.67
N PHE A 131 -12.32 -10.91 -8.85
CA PHE A 131 -11.82 -10.59 -7.51
C PHE A 131 -10.55 -9.73 -7.54
N LEU A 132 -9.65 -9.94 -8.51
CA LEU A 132 -8.46 -9.09 -8.68
C LEU A 132 -8.86 -7.65 -9.02
N VAL A 133 -9.79 -7.46 -9.96
CA VAL A 133 -10.30 -6.14 -10.33
C VAL A 133 -11.03 -5.47 -9.16
N LEU A 134 -11.87 -6.21 -8.44
CA LEU A 134 -12.56 -5.70 -7.25
C LEU A 134 -11.57 -5.23 -6.18
N THR A 135 -10.50 -6.00 -5.98
CA THR A 135 -9.45 -5.68 -5.00
C THR A 135 -8.68 -4.41 -5.42
N GLN A 136 -8.31 -4.29 -6.70
CA GLN A 136 -7.66 -3.09 -7.23
C GLN A 136 -8.56 -1.84 -7.14
N LEU A 137 -9.85 -1.97 -7.44
CA LEU A 137 -10.80 -0.88 -7.26
C LEU A 137 -10.88 -0.44 -5.79
N GLY A 138 -10.84 -1.41 -4.87
CA GLY A 138 -10.70 -1.18 -3.44
C GLY A 138 -9.47 -0.34 -3.12
N PHE A 139 -8.29 -0.69 -3.64
CA PHE A 139 -7.06 0.07 -3.41
C PHE A 139 -7.13 1.48 -3.94
N CYS A 140 -7.60 1.65 -5.18
CA CYS A 140 -7.79 2.97 -5.77
C CYS A 140 -8.69 3.85 -4.88
N SER A 141 -9.78 3.28 -4.35
CA SER A 141 -10.68 4.02 -3.46
C SER A 141 -10.01 4.43 -2.14
N VAL A 142 -9.26 3.53 -1.50
CA VAL A 142 -8.55 3.83 -0.24
C VAL A 142 -7.44 4.85 -0.48
N TYR A 143 -6.67 4.72 -1.56
CA TYR A 143 -5.66 5.71 -1.95
C TYR A 143 -6.26 7.09 -2.17
N PHE A 144 -7.43 7.16 -2.81
CA PHE A 144 -8.11 8.43 -3.06
C PHE A 144 -8.60 9.10 -1.78
N VAL A 145 -9.22 8.34 -0.87
CA VAL A 145 -9.64 8.86 0.45
C VAL A 145 -8.43 9.32 1.25
N PHE A 146 -7.39 8.49 1.30
CA PHE A 146 -6.15 8.82 2.01
C PHE A 146 -5.49 10.08 1.45
N LEU A 147 -5.38 10.22 0.13
CA LEU A 147 -4.83 11.41 -0.49
C LEU A 147 -5.63 12.66 -0.12
N ALA A 148 -6.96 12.58 -0.17
CA ALA A 148 -7.83 13.68 0.22
C ALA A 148 -7.66 14.07 1.69
N GLU A 149 -7.55 13.10 2.60
CA GLU A 149 -7.33 13.34 4.03
C GLU A 149 -5.99 14.05 4.29
N ASN A 150 -4.91 13.61 3.64
CA ASN A 150 -3.59 14.23 3.82
C ASN A 150 -3.53 15.63 3.21
N ILE A 151 -4.15 15.87 2.05
CA ILE A 151 -4.20 17.23 1.47
C ILE A 151 -5.04 18.17 2.34
N LYS A 152 -6.18 17.70 2.84
CA LYS A 152 -6.99 18.45 3.79
C LYS A 152 -6.17 18.82 5.03
N GLN A 153 -5.44 17.86 5.59
CA GLN A 153 -4.57 18.09 6.75
C GLN A 153 -3.51 19.16 6.48
N VAL A 154 -2.87 19.14 5.30
CA VAL A 154 -1.87 20.13 4.92
C VAL A 154 -2.48 21.51 4.72
N MET A 155 -3.62 21.60 4.01
CA MET A 155 -4.26 22.89 3.71
C MET A 155 -4.86 23.55 4.96
N GLU A 156 -5.49 22.78 5.84
CA GLU A 156 -6.00 23.32 7.11
C GLU A 156 -4.86 23.73 8.05
N GLY A 157 -3.73 23.01 8.04
CA GLY A 157 -2.54 23.39 8.79
C GLY A 157 -1.91 24.71 8.33
N THR A 158 -1.78 24.93 7.02
CA THR A 158 -1.19 26.18 6.49
C THR A 158 -2.10 27.39 6.70
N HIS A 159 -3.42 27.23 6.55
CA HIS A 159 -4.37 28.31 6.82
C HIS A 159 -4.41 28.73 8.29
N LEU A 160 -4.21 27.79 9.23
CA LEU A 160 -4.17 28.10 10.65
C LEU A 160 -2.92 28.93 11.01
N ASN A 161 -1.74 28.56 10.48
CA ASN A 161 -0.51 29.32 10.68
C ASN A 161 -0.59 30.76 10.15
N SER A 162 -1.12 30.95 8.93
CA SER A 162 -1.31 32.32 8.39
C SER A 162 -2.33 33.15 9.17
N SER A 163 -3.37 32.52 9.73
CA SER A 163 -4.37 33.21 10.55
C SER A 163 -3.80 33.62 11.91
N VAL A 164 -2.98 32.75 12.53
CA VAL A 164 -2.29 33.04 13.80
C VAL A 164 -1.25 34.14 13.62
N GLU A 165 -0.48 34.14 12.53
CA GLU A 165 0.50 35.19 12.21
C GLU A 165 -0.18 36.56 12.01
N THR A 166 -1.33 36.58 11.31
CA THR A 166 -2.13 37.80 11.11
C THR A 166 -2.71 38.35 12.42
N VAL A 167 -3.18 37.48 13.31
CA VAL A 167 -3.70 37.87 14.63
C VAL A 167 -2.59 38.33 15.57
N LEU A 168 -1.43 37.67 15.58
CA LEU A 168 -0.28 38.08 16.40
C LEU A 168 0.26 39.45 15.99
N LEU A 169 0.36 39.72 14.67
CA LEU A 169 0.73 41.03 14.14
C LEU A 169 -0.26 42.13 14.56
N TYR A 170 -1.56 41.84 14.63
CA TYR A 170 -2.58 42.78 15.11
C TYR A 170 -2.56 42.97 16.63
N SER A 171 -2.21 41.92 17.40
CA SER A 171 -2.21 41.96 18.86
C SER A 171 -1.03 42.75 19.45
N ASN A 172 0.10 42.82 18.75
CA ASN A 172 1.27 43.61 19.19
C ASN A 172 1.15 45.12 18.92
N SER A 173 0.11 45.57 18.22
CA SER A 173 -0.10 46.98 17.87
C SER A 173 -1.20 47.70 18.65
N SER A 174 -1.79 47.06 19.67
CA SER A 174 -2.93 47.61 20.41
C SER A 174 -2.69 47.55 21.92
N GLU A 175 -2.16 48.62 22.51
CA GLU A 175 -2.38 48.90 23.93
C GLU A 175 -3.85 49.32 24.16
N GLU A 176 -4.44 48.77 25.22
CA GLU A 176 -5.69 49.16 25.89
C GLU A 176 -6.97 49.33 25.05
N GLY A 177 -7.86 48.33 25.12
CA GLY A 177 -9.25 48.49 24.69
C GLY A 177 -10.07 47.21 24.79
N ALA A 178 -10.92 47.11 25.81
CA ALA A 178 -11.82 46.01 26.02
C ALA A 178 -12.84 45.84 24.87
N VAL A 179 -12.55 44.94 23.93
CA VAL A 179 -13.56 44.26 23.11
C VAL A 179 -13.12 42.81 22.97
N SER A 180 -13.89 41.90 23.56
CA SER A 180 -13.73 40.46 23.44
C SER A 180 -13.66 40.05 21.96
N PRO A 181 -12.56 39.46 21.47
CA PRO A 181 -12.62 38.70 20.25
C PRO A 181 -13.11 37.31 20.65
N THR A 182 -14.34 36.95 20.29
CA THR A 182 -14.67 35.53 20.09
C THR A 182 -13.90 35.04 18.85
N ALA A 183 -12.57 34.97 18.95
CA ALA A 183 -11.70 34.37 17.94
C ALA A 183 -12.09 32.88 17.72
N SER A 184 -12.70 32.27 18.72
CA SER A 184 -13.24 30.92 18.69
C SER A 184 -14.47 30.75 17.78
N SER A 185 -15.15 31.81 17.32
CA SER A 185 -16.37 31.68 16.50
C SER A 185 -16.16 31.93 15.00
N VAL A 186 -15.03 32.52 14.60
CA VAL A 186 -14.70 32.75 13.17
C VAL A 186 -13.84 31.62 12.60
N ALA A 187 -12.97 31.01 13.41
CA ALA A 187 -12.12 29.90 12.98
C ALA A 187 -12.88 28.55 12.83
N VAL A 188 -14.08 28.43 13.40
CA VAL A 188 -14.84 27.17 13.45
C VAL A 188 -15.64 26.88 12.17
N ALA A 189 -15.71 27.81 11.21
CA ALA A 189 -16.65 27.71 10.09
C ALA A 189 -16.06 27.28 8.72
N THR A 190 -14.74 27.10 8.56
CA THR A 190 -14.12 26.92 7.22
C THR A 190 -13.41 25.58 7.01
N GLY A 191 -13.77 24.52 7.75
CA GLY A 191 -13.34 23.18 7.37
C GLY A 191 -14.19 22.67 6.22
N LEU A 192 -13.72 22.80 4.96
CA LEU A 192 -14.38 22.19 3.81
C LEU A 192 -14.58 20.67 4.06
N ASP A 193 -15.75 20.14 3.71
CA ASP A 193 -16.03 18.71 3.87
C ASP A 193 -15.01 17.89 3.07
N LEU A 194 -14.54 16.76 3.62
CA LEU A 194 -13.55 15.88 2.99
C LEU A 194 -13.99 15.46 1.57
N ARG A 195 -15.31 15.34 1.36
CA ARG A 195 -15.91 15.02 0.07
C ARG A 195 -15.59 16.04 -1.02
N LEU A 196 -15.44 17.32 -0.67
CA LEU A 196 -15.08 18.37 -1.63
C LEU A 196 -13.62 18.24 -2.06
N TYR A 197 -12.72 17.88 -1.15
CA TYR A 197 -11.32 17.56 -1.47
C TYR A 197 -11.24 16.35 -2.42
N MET A 198 -12.06 15.32 -2.18
CA MET A 198 -12.17 14.18 -3.09
C MET A 198 -12.62 14.64 -4.49
N VAL A 199 -13.74 15.36 -4.61
CA VAL A 199 -14.25 15.84 -5.91
C VAL A 199 -13.22 16.73 -6.63
N PHE A 200 -12.50 17.57 -5.90
CA PHE A 200 -11.43 18.40 -6.45
C PHE A 200 -10.23 17.59 -6.98
N LEU A 201 -9.86 16.51 -6.31
CA LEU A 201 -8.77 15.63 -6.72
C LEU A 201 -9.12 14.73 -7.92
N LEU A 202 -10.38 14.36 -8.06
CA LEU A 202 -10.87 13.47 -9.11
C LEU A 202 -10.37 13.81 -10.53
N PRO A 203 -10.50 15.06 -11.05
CA PRO A 203 -10.02 15.40 -12.39
C PRO A 203 -8.50 15.21 -12.56
N PHE A 204 -7.70 15.53 -11.53
CA PHE A 204 -6.24 15.33 -11.59
C PHE A 204 -5.88 13.85 -11.67
N ILE A 205 -6.57 12.99 -10.89
CA ILE A 205 -6.37 11.54 -10.95
C ILE A 205 -6.78 10.98 -12.31
N ILE A 206 -7.90 11.44 -12.88
CA ILE A 206 -8.34 11.00 -14.22
C ILE A 206 -7.28 11.34 -15.28
N VAL A 207 -6.74 12.56 -15.26
CA VAL A 207 -5.65 12.94 -16.16
C VAL A 207 -4.41 12.08 -15.93
N LEU A 208 -4.06 11.78 -14.67
CA LEU A 208 -2.92 10.93 -14.32
C LEU A 208 -3.09 9.49 -14.85
N THR A 209 -4.31 8.95 -14.83
CA THR A 209 -4.62 7.63 -15.43
C THR A 209 -4.58 7.62 -16.96
N PHE A 210 -4.57 8.79 -17.61
CA PHE A 210 -4.53 8.91 -19.06
C PHE A 210 -3.09 9.01 -19.61
N ILE A 211 -2.08 9.11 -18.73
CA ILE A 211 -0.67 9.07 -19.12
C ILE A 211 -0.36 7.64 -19.58
N ARG A 212 -0.19 7.47 -20.90
CA ARG A 212 0.12 6.19 -21.55
C ARG A 212 1.62 5.96 -21.75
N ASP A 213 2.43 7.01 -21.69
CA ASP A 213 3.87 6.92 -21.90
C ASP A 213 4.60 6.74 -20.56
N LEU A 214 5.13 5.53 -20.36
CA LEU A 214 5.75 5.08 -19.11
C LEU A 214 7.26 5.38 -19.05
N ARG A 215 7.87 5.97 -20.10
CA ARG A 215 9.33 6.17 -20.19
C ARG A 215 9.90 7.07 -19.09
N ASN A 216 9.09 8.00 -18.57
CA ASN A 216 9.44 8.87 -17.43
C ASN A 216 9.19 8.25 -16.03
N MET A 217 8.67 7.02 -15.94
CA MET A 217 8.27 6.43 -14.66
C MET A 217 9.42 5.86 -13.83
N ALA A 218 10.55 5.49 -14.46
CA ALA A 218 11.69 4.95 -13.72
C ALA A 218 12.28 5.99 -12.75
N ALA A 219 12.50 7.22 -13.22
CA ALA A 219 12.99 8.32 -12.39
C ALA A 219 11.96 8.74 -11.33
N LEU A 220 10.68 8.85 -11.70
CA LEU A 220 9.61 9.17 -10.75
C LEU A 220 9.45 8.10 -9.67
N SER A 221 9.57 6.82 -10.03
CA SER A 221 9.54 5.68 -9.10
C SER A 221 10.72 5.72 -8.14
N ALA A 222 11.92 6.11 -8.60
CA ALA A 222 13.08 6.28 -7.72
C ALA A 222 12.85 7.40 -6.69
N ILE A 223 12.30 8.54 -7.11
CA ILE A 223 11.92 9.64 -6.20
C ILE A 223 10.84 9.16 -5.22
N ALA A 224 9.82 8.44 -5.69
CA ALA A 224 8.76 7.91 -4.83
C ALA A 224 9.30 6.94 -3.78
N ASN A 225 10.23 6.06 -4.14
CA ASN A 225 10.87 5.13 -3.21
C ASN A 225 11.70 5.88 -2.16
N LEU A 226 12.41 6.94 -2.54
CA LEU A 226 13.14 7.80 -1.62
C LEU A 226 12.19 8.51 -0.65
N CYS A 227 11.11 9.11 -1.17
CA CYS A 227 10.08 9.76 -0.35
C CYS A 227 9.40 8.78 0.60
N MET A 228 9.15 7.54 0.18
CA MET A 228 8.61 6.47 1.02
C MET A 228 9.58 6.11 2.15
N ALA A 229 10.87 5.95 1.84
CA ALA A 229 11.90 5.68 2.84
C ALA A 229 12.02 6.81 3.87
N VAL A 230 12.08 8.07 3.41
CA VAL A 230 12.11 9.26 4.29
C VAL A 230 10.86 9.33 5.16
N SER A 231 9.67 9.13 4.57
CA SER A 231 8.41 9.11 5.31
C SER A 231 8.39 8.07 6.42
N LEU A 232 8.86 6.84 6.14
CA LEU A 232 8.94 5.79 7.16
C LEU A 232 9.92 6.17 8.29
N VAL A 233 11.10 6.70 7.95
CA VAL A 233 12.09 7.15 8.95
C VAL A 233 11.49 8.24 9.84
N LEU A 234 10.82 9.24 9.27
CA LEU A 234 10.16 10.31 10.02
C LEU A 234 9.09 9.76 10.96
N ILE A 235 8.20 8.88 10.46
CA ILE A 235 7.16 8.24 11.27
C ILE A 235 7.78 7.48 12.44
N PHE A 236 8.80 6.64 12.21
CA PHE A 236 9.47 5.92 13.28
C PHE A 236 10.15 6.83 14.29
N SER A 237 10.87 7.86 13.81
CA SER A 237 11.52 8.82 14.70
C SER A 237 10.50 9.51 15.63
N TYR A 238 9.34 9.89 15.11
CA TYR A 238 8.30 10.55 15.88
C TYR A 238 7.65 9.60 16.90
N ILE A 239 7.40 8.36 16.52
CA ILE A 239 6.85 7.34 17.42
C ILE A 239 7.80 7.06 18.59
N LEU A 240 9.11 7.03 18.34
CA LEU A 240 10.12 6.67 19.35
C LEU A 240 10.38 7.78 20.39
N ASN A 241 10.01 9.03 20.11
CA ASN A 241 10.33 10.16 20.99
C ASN A 241 9.57 10.18 22.33
N ASP A 242 8.49 9.40 22.50
CA ASP A 242 7.72 9.36 23.77
C ASP A 242 6.82 8.11 23.84
N VAL A 243 7.43 6.94 24.09
CA VAL A 243 6.70 5.66 24.17
C VAL A 243 6.15 5.46 25.58
N SER A 244 4.83 5.31 25.68
CA SER A 244 4.13 5.10 26.96
C SER A 244 4.22 3.65 27.49
N ASP A 245 3.97 3.48 28.79
CA ASP A 245 3.94 2.15 29.44
C ASP A 245 2.91 1.19 28.82
N PRO A 246 3.33 0.00 28.31
CA PRO A 246 2.43 -0.98 27.68
C PRO A 246 1.37 -1.56 28.62
N ARG A 247 1.66 -1.61 29.93
CA ARG A 247 0.83 -2.29 30.95
C ARG A 247 -0.52 -1.60 31.21
N ARG A 248 -0.68 -0.37 30.73
CA ARG A 248 -1.91 0.42 30.89
C ARG A 248 -2.92 0.18 29.76
N LEU A 249 -2.54 -0.57 28.73
CA LEU A 249 -3.35 -0.82 27.54
C LEU A 249 -4.06 -2.18 27.61
N PRO A 250 -5.25 -2.32 26.99
CA PRO A 250 -5.97 -3.59 26.96
C PRO A 250 -5.18 -4.66 26.19
N TYR A 251 -4.94 -5.81 26.84
CA TYR A 251 -4.24 -6.94 26.23
C TYR A 251 -5.00 -7.54 25.05
N ALA A 252 -6.33 -7.62 25.16
CA ALA A 252 -7.25 -8.10 24.14
C ALA A 252 -8.55 -7.29 24.16
N SER A 253 -9.19 -7.18 23.01
CA SER A 253 -10.41 -6.40 22.77
C SER A 253 -11.59 -7.31 22.37
N THR A 254 -12.78 -6.73 22.21
CA THR A 254 -14.01 -7.45 21.86
C THR A 254 -13.97 -8.01 20.42
N TRP A 255 -14.64 -9.14 20.18
CA TRP A 255 -14.77 -9.79 18.86
C TRP A 255 -15.16 -8.84 17.72
N ARG A 256 -16.11 -7.92 17.96
CA ARG A 256 -16.53 -6.93 16.95
C ARG A 256 -15.40 -5.99 16.54
N LYS A 257 -14.58 -5.54 17.50
CA LYS A 257 -13.41 -4.69 17.22
C LYS A 257 -12.30 -5.50 16.55
N PHE A 258 -12.15 -6.77 16.94
CA PHE A 258 -11.23 -7.69 16.28
C PHE A 258 -11.56 -7.91 14.79
N ALA A 259 -12.84 -7.91 14.39
CA ALA A 259 -13.22 -7.96 12.98
C ALA A 259 -12.72 -6.72 12.18
N PHE A 260 -12.76 -5.52 12.78
CA PHE A 260 -12.18 -4.32 12.17
C PHE A 260 -10.65 -4.42 12.05
N PHE A 261 -9.97 -4.93 13.09
CA PHE A 261 -8.54 -5.23 13.02
C PHE A 261 -8.22 -6.17 11.86
N PHE A 262 -8.98 -7.26 11.72
CA PHE A 262 -8.74 -8.28 10.70
C PHE A 262 -8.86 -7.70 9.28
N GLY A 263 -9.87 -6.86 9.03
CA GLY A 263 -10.02 -6.17 7.75
C GLY A 263 -8.82 -5.27 7.41
N THR A 264 -8.38 -4.44 8.36
CA THR A 264 -7.21 -3.57 8.16
C THR A 264 -5.91 -4.37 8.02
N ALA A 265 -5.75 -5.46 8.78
CA ALA A 265 -4.58 -6.31 8.72
C ALA A 265 -4.45 -7.04 7.38
N ILE A 266 -5.55 -7.63 6.86
CA ILE A 266 -5.55 -8.26 5.54
C ILE A 266 -5.26 -7.22 4.47
N PHE A 267 -5.86 -6.04 4.56
CA PHE A 267 -5.60 -4.95 3.62
C PHE A 267 -4.11 -4.56 3.61
N ALA A 268 -3.45 -4.49 4.76
CA ALA A 268 -2.02 -4.17 4.83
C ALA A 268 -1.12 -5.28 4.25
N PHE A 269 -1.48 -6.56 4.47
CA PHE A 269 -0.73 -7.71 3.94
C PHE A 269 -1.12 -8.08 2.51
N GLU A 270 -1.93 -7.25 1.85
CA GLU A 270 -2.15 -7.42 0.43
C GLU A 270 -0.94 -6.91 -0.34
N GLY A 271 -0.21 -7.87 -0.91
CA GLY A 271 0.79 -7.67 -1.95
C GLY A 271 0.89 -8.91 -2.83
N ILE A 272 -0.11 -9.79 -2.77
CA ILE A 272 -0.10 -11.04 -3.53
C ILE A 272 -0.18 -10.77 -5.02
N GLY A 273 -0.80 -9.65 -5.44
CA GLY A 273 -0.93 -9.25 -6.85
C GLY A 273 0.41 -8.96 -7.54
N VAL A 274 1.46 -8.62 -6.81
CA VAL A 274 2.79 -8.36 -7.41
C VAL A 274 3.68 -9.61 -7.47
N VAL A 275 3.32 -10.70 -6.79
CA VAL A 275 4.23 -11.85 -6.60
C VAL A 275 4.53 -12.57 -7.91
N LEU A 276 3.52 -12.99 -8.68
CA LEU A 276 3.73 -13.70 -9.94
C LEU A 276 4.38 -12.82 -11.03
N PRO A 277 3.91 -11.58 -11.31
CA PRO A 277 4.57 -10.71 -12.28
C PRO A 277 6.06 -10.48 -11.93
N LEU A 278 6.37 -10.34 -10.64
CA LEU A 278 7.72 -10.07 -10.21
C LEU A 278 8.64 -11.30 -10.30
N GLU A 279 8.13 -12.48 -10.01
CA GLU A 279 8.84 -13.74 -10.27
C GLU A 279 9.16 -13.87 -11.76
N ASN A 280 8.19 -13.57 -12.62
CA ASN A 280 8.28 -13.71 -14.07
C ASN A 280 9.30 -12.75 -14.70
N GLN A 281 9.59 -11.61 -14.07
CA GLN A 281 10.53 -10.60 -14.55
C GLN A 281 11.94 -10.75 -13.97
N MET A 282 12.15 -11.66 -13.03
CA MET A 282 13.43 -11.81 -12.32
C MET A 282 14.49 -12.52 -13.19
N ARG A 283 15.74 -12.02 -13.19
CA ARG A 283 16.85 -12.68 -13.92
C ARG A 283 17.07 -14.13 -13.49
N GLU A 284 16.88 -14.41 -12.20
CA GLU A 284 17.07 -15.73 -11.60
C GLU A 284 15.81 -16.15 -10.80
N PRO A 285 14.73 -16.62 -11.45
CA PRO A 285 13.47 -16.95 -10.78
C PRO A 285 13.62 -18.01 -9.68
N LYS A 286 14.62 -18.90 -9.79
CA LYS A 286 14.96 -19.90 -8.75
C LYS A 286 15.30 -19.29 -7.39
N ARG A 287 15.78 -18.03 -7.37
CA ARG A 287 16.09 -17.28 -6.15
C ARG A 287 14.90 -16.47 -5.63
N PHE A 288 13.79 -16.44 -6.35
CA PHE A 288 12.59 -15.71 -5.96
C PHE A 288 12.03 -16.14 -4.59
N PRO A 289 11.97 -17.43 -4.21
CA PRO A 289 11.52 -17.84 -2.88
C PRO A 289 12.37 -17.24 -1.74
N GLN A 290 13.67 -17.04 -1.97
CA GLN A 290 14.56 -16.38 -1.01
C GLN A 290 14.26 -14.88 -0.93
N ALA A 291 14.08 -14.22 -2.07
CA ALA A 291 13.70 -12.81 -2.13
C ALA A 291 12.34 -12.57 -1.44
N LEU A 292 11.37 -13.45 -1.68
CA LEU A 292 10.05 -13.42 -1.07
C LEU A 292 10.12 -13.53 0.46
N ASN A 293 10.89 -14.50 0.99
CA ASN A 293 11.04 -14.68 2.43
C ASN A 293 11.73 -13.49 3.11
N ILE A 294 12.79 -12.95 2.50
CA ILE A 294 13.51 -11.81 3.04
C ILE A 294 12.63 -10.55 2.98
N GLY A 295 12.04 -10.27 1.82
CA GLY A 295 11.19 -9.10 1.61
C GLY A 295 9.97 -9.11 2.55
N MET A 296 9.23 -10.21 2.58
CA MET A 296 8.07 -10.34 3.46
C MET A 296 8.45 -10.38 4.94
N GLY A 297 9.61 -10.95 5.30
CA GLY A 297 10.14 -10.88 6.66
C GLY A 297 10.36 -9.44 7.13
N VAL A 298 10.98 -8.61 6.28
CA VAL A 298 11.16 -7.18 6.54
C VAL A 298 9.81 -6.48 6.69
N ILE A 299 8.84 -6.77 5.80
CA ILE A 299 7.48 -6.20 5.85
C ILE A 299 6.77 -6.58 7.15
N ILE A 300 6.81 -7.85 7.56
CA ILE A 300 6.16 -8.32 8.80
C ILE A 300 6.77 -7.62 10.02
N VAL A 301 8.10 -7.53 10.10
CA VAL A 301 8.78 -6.83 11.20
C VAL A 301 8.39 -5.36 11.22
N LEU A 302 8.42 -4.69 10.06
CA LEU A 302 8.01 -3.30 9.90
C LEU A 302 6.56 -3.07 10.36
N TYR A 303 5.65 -3.97 9.98
CA TYR A 303 4.23 -3.88 10.29
C TYR A 303 3.97 -4.07 11.78
N VAL A 304 4.53 -5.13 12.37
CA VAL A 304 4.36 -5.42 13.80
C VAL A 304 4.95 -4.31 14.64
N THR A 305 6.15 -3.83 14.32
CA THR A 305 6.82 -2.75 15.06
C THR A 305 6.05 -1.44 14.95
N LEU A 306 5.71 -0.99 13.74
CA LEU A 306 4.97 0.26 13.53
C LEU A 306 3.59 0.21 14.19
N ALA A 307 2.86 -0.91 14.05
CA ALA A 307 1.53 -1.05 14.62
C ALA A 307 1.54 -1.03 16.16
N THR A 308 2.49 -1.76 16.76
CA THR A 308 2.62 -1.85 18.22
C THR A 308 3.07 -0.51 18.79
N LEU A 309 4.17 0.06 18.28
CA LEU A 309 4.73 1.31 18.78
C LEU A 309 3.82 2.50 18.50
N GLY A 310 3.14 2.53 17.35
CA GLY A 310 2.15 3.55 17.04
C GLY A 310 0.98 3.52 18.03
N TYR A 311 0.48 2.33 18.39
CA TYR A 311 -0.56 2.23 19.41
C TYR A 311 -0.06 2.65 20.81
N LEU A 312 1.16 2.28 21.17
CA LEU A 312 1.80 2.72 22.42
C LEU A 312 1.92 4.24 22.51
N ARG A 313 2.29 4.90 21.41
CA ARG A 313 2.49 6.34 21.35
C ARG A 313 1.17 7.11 21.48
N PHE A 314 0.17 6.76 20.69
CA PHE A 314 -1.07 7.55 20.56
C PHE A 314 -2.25 7.04 21.39
N ARG A 315 -2.21 5.79 21.86
CA ARG A 315 -3.25 5.18 22.71
C ARG A 315 -4.67 5.41 22.15
N ASP A 316 -5.53 6.08 22.90
CA ASP A 316 -6.92 6.33 22.53
C ASP A 316 -7.08 7.46 21.50
N ASP A 317 -6.06 8.29 21.28
CA ASP A 317 -6.10 9.42 20.35
C ASP A 317 -5.70 9.05 18.92
N ILE A 318 -5.44 7.77 18.65
CA ILE A 318 -5.06 7.29 17.32
C ILE A 318 -6.20 7.50 16.31
N LYS A 319 -5.87 8.07 15.16
CA LYS A 319 -6.79 8.37 14.05
C LYS A 319 -6.73 7.26 12.99
N GLY A 320 -7.49 7.42 11.91
CA GLY A 320 -7.59 6.46 10.79
C GLY A 320 -6.26 6.09 10.14
N SER A 321 -5.35 7.06 10.06
CA SER A 321 -3.97 6.91 9.62
C SER A 321 -3.06 7.57 10.65
N ILE A 322 -1.88 6.98 10.88
CA ILE A 322 -0.85 7.56 11.74
C ILE A 322 -0.36 8.94 11.26
N THR A 323 -0.44 9.24 9.96
CA THR A 323 -0.06 10.56 9.41
C THR A 323 -0.93 11.69 9.96
N LEU A 324 -2.19 11.40 10.26
CA LEU A 324 -3.14 12.36 10.85
C LEU A 324 -2.84 12.69 12.31
N ASN A 325 -1.97 11.90 12.96
CA ASN A 325 -1.55 12.07 14.34
C ASN A 325 -0.23 12.84 14.49
N LEU A 326 0.46 13.16 13.39
CA LEU A 326 1.66 13.99 13.40
C LEU A 326 1.30 15.45 13.75
N PRO A 327 2.19 16.18 14.45
CA PRO A 327 1.92 17.54 14.92
C PRO A 327 1.83 18.52 13.76
N HIS A 328 1.02 19.57 13.93
CA HIS A 328 0.72 20.55 12.88
C HIS A 328 1.58 21.82 12.97
N ASP A 329 2.28 22.03 14.09
CA ASP A 329 2.99 23.27 14.38
C ASP A 329 4.45 22.97 14.74
N SER A 330 5.37 23.54 13.96
CA SER A 330 6.76 23.81 14.36
C SER A 330 7.19 25.14 13.77
#